data_AF-A0AAI9ZHC7-F1
#
_entry.id   AF-A0AAI9ZHC7-F1
#
_cell.length_a   1.000
_cell.length_b   1.000
_cell.length_c   1.000
_cell.angle_alpha   90.00
_cell.angle_beta   90.00
_cell.angle_gamma   90.00
#
_symmetry.space_group_name_H-M   'P 1'
#
loop_
_entity.id
_entity.type
_entity.pdbx_description
1 polymer ?
#
loop_
_entity_poly.entity_id
_entity_poly.type
_entity_poly.pdbx_seq_one_letter_code
_entity_poly.pdbx_strand_id
1 'polypeptide(L)'
;MLLPYDPYTDLLFRGIKPLSTIHVFHLLPRFVILFKAKFTEGVFRNFALTLDFGKNLTQVYYSQGNAPLVAQGQPIENDISGQGQFHFGVLKKSINGTGDLTKSGFHESGINEGIVFGSIFEEDSVDGCVTLSL
;
A
#
# COMPACT_ATOMS: atom_id res chain seq x y z
N MET A 1 10.48 25.31 -1.81
CA MET A 1 9.43 25.00 -0.82
C MET A 1 9.84 23.72 -0.12
N LEU A 2 10.34 23.82 1.11
CA LEU A 2 10.74 22.66 1.91
C LEU A 2 9.46 22.05 2.49
N LEU A 3 9.20 20.77 2.23
CA LEU A 3 8.14 20.06 2.94
C LEU A 3 8.53 20.00 4.44
N PRO A 4 7.61 20.27 5.38
CA PRO A 4 7.93 20.27 6.80
C PRO A 4 8.39 18.88 7.27
N TYR A 5 9.31 18.89 8.24
CA TYR A 5 9.84 17.71 8.92
C TYR A 5 8.70 16.91 9.56
N ASP A 6 8.50 15.67 9.09
CA ASP A 6 7.55 14.72 9.66
C ASP A 6 8.29 13.64 10.47
N PRO A 7 8.26 13.68 11.82
CA PRO A 7 8.92 12.70 12.68
C PRO A 7 8.33 11.28 12.54
N TYR A 8 7.16 11.10 11.92
CA TYR A 8 6.57 9.78 11.66
C TYR A 8 7.17 9.11 10.43
N THR A 9 7.76 9.88 9.51
CA THR A 9 8.51 9.29 8.39
C THR A 9 9.81 8.66 8.86
N ASP A 10 10.50 9.21 9.87
CA ASP A 10 11.80 8.72 10.36
C ASP A 10 11.70 7.35 11.09
N LEU A 11 10.55 7.05 11.71
CA LEU A 11 10.21 5.73 12.28
C LEU A 11 10.07 4.62 11.22
N LEU A 12 9.79 4.99 9.98
CA LEU A 12 9.74 4.09 8.83
C LEU A 12 11.13 3.81 8.23
N PHE A 13 12.13 4.66 8.50
CA PHE A 13 13.46 4.57 7.89
C PHE A 13 14.57 4.05 8.83
N ARG A 14 14.37 4.10 10.15
CA ARG A 14 15.33 3.52 11.12
C ARG A 14 14.98 2.08 11.48
N GLY A 15 15.34 1.15 10.61
CA GLY A 15 15.54 -0.26 11.00
C GLY A 15 14.41 -1.24 10.66
N ILE A 16 13.89 -1.22 9.44
CA ILE A 16 13.10 -2.34 8.94
C ILE A 16 14.06 -3.51 8.63
N LYS A 17 14.15 -4.46 9.56
CA LYS A 17 14.61 -5.84 9.31
C LYS A 17 13.95 -6.39 8.03
N PRO A 18 14.59 -7.30 7.26
CA PRO A 18 14.17 -7.66 5.90
C PRO A 18 12.65 -7.78 5.80
N LEU A 19 12.05 -6.94 4.94
CA LEU A 19 10.60 -6.70 4.88
C LEU A 19 9.83 -8.02 4.68
N SER A 20 9.43 -8.64 5.78
CA SER A 20 8.55 -9.81 5.77
C SER A 20 7.08 -9.42 5.88
N THR A 21 6.71 -8.15 5.61
CA THR A 21 5.37 -7.64 5.88
C THR A 21 4.92 -6.63 4.81
N ILE A 22 3.75 -6.85 4.22
CA ILE A 22 3.00 -5.91 3.39
C ILE A 22 2.16 -5.04 4.31
N HIS A 23 2.13 -3.74 4.03
CA HIS A 23 1.29 -2.78 4.73
C HIS A 23 0.41 -2.00 3.76
N VAL A 24 -0.85 -1.81 4.12
CA VAL A 24 -1.77 -0.86 3.48
C VAL A 24 -1.98 0.31 4.44
N PHE A 25 -1.75 1.52 3.98
CA PHE A 25 -1.78 2.74 4.79
C PHE A 25 -2.76 3.77 4.24
N HIS A 26 -3.30 4.58 5.14
CA HIS A 26 -3.82 5.91 4.81
C HIS A 26 -2.71 6.95 4.98
N LEU A 27 -2.63 7.90 4.03
CA LEU A 27 -1.66 8.98 4.05
C LEU A 27 -2.39 10.31 4.34
N LEU A 28 -2.20 10.82 5.56
CA LEU A 28 -2.48 12.18 6.05
C LEU A 28 -3.95 12.54 6.35
N PRO A 29 -4.24 13.23 7.49
CA PRO A 29 -3.29 13.79 8.47
C PRO A 29 -2.83 12.78 9.53
N ARG A 30 -3.35 11.55 9.52
CA ARG A 30 -2.98 10.50 10.47
C ARG A 30 -2.47 9.28 9.71
N PHE A 31 -1.25 8.84 10.01
CA PHE A 31 -0.76 7.58 9.50
C PHE A 31 -1.48 6.44 10.21
N VAL A 32 -2.52 5.89 9.57
CA VAL A 32 -3.27 4.74 10.06
C VAL A 32 -2.92 3.55 9.19
N ILE A 33 -2.58 2.44 9.84
CA ILE A 33 -2.34 1.19 9.16
C ILE A 33 -3.70 0.50 9.01
N LEU A 34 -4.19 0.45 7.78
CA LEU A 34 -5.48 -0.16 7.45
C LEU A 34 -5.38 -1.69 7.46
N PHE A 35 -4.22 -2.21 7.06
CA PHE A 35 -3.99 -3.65 7.02
C PHE A 35 -2.50 -4.01 7.05
N LYS A 36 -2.18 -5.19 7.58
CA LYS A 36 -0.85 -5.80 7.52
C LYS A 36 -0.96 -7.29 7.24
N ALA A 37 -0.08 -7.80 6.39
CA ALA A 37 0.11 -9.24 6.18
C ALA A 37 1.58 -9.57 6.02
N LYS A 38 1.98 -10.82 6.22
CA LYS A 38 3.35 -11.24 5.91
C LYS A 38 3.62 -11.18 4.40
N PHE A 39 4.79 -10.70 4.01
CA PHE A 39 5.34 -10.81 2.65
C PHE A 39 6.23 -12.05 2.60
N THR A 40 5.70 -13.13 2.04
CA THR A 40 6.40 -14.41 1.93
C THR A 40 6.73 -14.64 0.47
N GLU A 41 8.00 -14.95 0.21
CA GLU A 41 8.50 -15.28 -1.11
C GLU A 41 7.69 -16.43 -1.76
N GLY A 42 7.46 -16.33 -3.06
CA GLY A 42 6.72 -17.35 -3.83
C GLY A 42 5.22 -17.42 -3.57
N VAL A 43 4.68 -16.59 -2.66
CA VAL A 43 3.24 -16.58 -2.35
C VAL A 43 2.58 -15.42 -3.09
N PHE A 44 1.64 -15.74 -4.00
CA PHE A 44 0.78 -14.73 -4.62
C PHE A 44 -0.20 -14.17 -3.57
N ARG A 45 -0.33 -12.83 -3.54
CA ARG A 45 -1.07 -12.11 -2.49
C ARG A 45 -2.14 -11.27 -3.18
N ASN A 46 -3.40 -11.57 -2.93
CA ASN A 46 -4.50 -10.88 -3.56
C ASN A 46 -4.97 -9.75 -2.63
N PHE A 47 -5.17 -8.57 -3.19
CA PHE A 47 -5.68 -7.41 -2.48
C PHE A 47 -6.79 -6.77 -3.30
N ALA A 48 -7.83 -6.32 -2.63
CA ALA A 48 -8.79 -5.38 -3.19
C ALA A 48 -9.13 -4.32 -2.14
N LEU A 49 -9.52 -3.15 -2.61
CA LEU A 49 -10.02 -2.05 -1.80
C LEU A 49 -11.38 -1.65 -2.37
N THR A 50 -12.42 -1.62 -1.53
CA THR A 50 -13.63 -0.86 -1.87
C THR A 50 -13.47 0.55 -1.30
N LEU A 51 -13.57 1.54 -2.17
CA LEU A 51 -13.42 2.96 -1.84
C LEU A 51 -14.80 3.63 -1.95
N ASP A 52 -15.43 3.92 -0.81
CA ASP A 52 -16.68 4.68 -0.77
C ASP A 52 -16.36 6.16 -0.61
N PHE A 53 -16.21 6.86 -1.74
CA PHE A 53 -15.90 8.29 -1.78
C PHE A 53 -16.99 9.17 -1.16
N GLY A 54 -18.25 8.71 -1.20
CA GLY A 54 -19.38 9.44 -0.62
C GLY A 54 -19.38 9.40 0.91
N LYS A 55 -18.90 8.30 1.50
CA LYS A 55 -18.83 8.11 2.96
C LYS A 55 -17.43 8.26 3.55
N ASN A 56 -16.39 8.44 2.74
CA ASN A 56 -14.99 8.40 3.17
C ASN A 56 -14.65 7.11 3.92
N LEU A 57 -15.04 5.97 3.34
CA LEU A 57 -14.75 4.65 3.90
C LEU A 57 -13.87 3.85 2.95
N THR A 58 -12.95 3.08 3.53
CA THR A 58 -12.14 2.09 2.81
C THR A 58 -12.32 0.72 3.45
N GLN A 59 -12.78 -0.24 2.67
CA GLN A 59 -12.82 -1.65 3.04
C GLN A 59 -11.64 -2.37 2.40
N VAL A 60 -10.85 -3.10 3.20
CA VAL A 60 -9.76 -3.93 2.71
C VAL A 60 -10.25 -5.37 2.53
N TYR A 61 -9.88 -6.00 1.43
CA TYR A 61 -10.01 -7.43 1.20
C TYR A 61 -8.66 -8.05 0.94
N TYR A 62 -8.50 -9.30 1.37
CA TYR A 62 -7.22 -9.98 1.28
C TYR A 62 -7.37 -11.49 1.20
N SER A 63 -6.50 -12.13 0.43
CA SER A 63 -6.31 -13.58 0.41
C SER A 63 -4.92 -13.96 -0.12
N GLN A 64 -4.64 -15.26 -0.21
CA GLN A 64 -3.37 -15.81 -0.71
C GLN A 64 -3.62 -16.88 -1.76
N GLY A 65 -2.73 -16.98 -2.74
CA GLY A 65 -2.82 -17.95 -3.82
C GLY A 65 -4.14 -17.85 -4.56
N ASN A 66 -4.88 -18.97 -4.63
CA ASN A 66 -6.15 -19.07 -5.34
C ASN A 66 -7.37 -18.94 -4.41
N ALA A 67 -7.17 -18.61 -3.14
CA ALA A 67 -8.28 -18.43 -2.21
C ALA A 67 -9.10 -17.17 -2.57
N PRO A 68 -10.43 -17.20 -2.43
CA PRO A 68 -11.25 -16.01 -2.63
C PRO A 68 -10.85 -14.91 -1.63
N LEU A 69 -10.98 -13.66 -2.05
CA LEU A 69 -10.81 -12.47 -1.23
C LEU A 69 -11.80 -12.48 -0.06
N VAL A 70 -11.30 -12.16 1.13
CA VAL A 70 -12.10 -12.06 2.35
C VAL A 70 -11.95 -10.66 2.92
N ALA A 71 -13.07 -10.07 3.37
CA ALA A 71 -13.07 -8.77 4.05
C ALA A 71 -12.21 -8.82 5.33
N GLN A 72 -11.28 -7.88 5.44
CA GLN A 72 -10.37 -7.76 6.57
C GLN A 72 -10.94 -6.79 7.60
N GLY A 73 -11.96 -7.24 8.34
CA GLY A 73 -12.69 -6.41 9.30
C GLY A 73 -13.75 -5.53 8.62
N GLN A 74 -14.20 -4.52 9.35
CA GLN A 74 -15.22 -3.56 8.90
C GLN A 74 -14.58 -2.42 8.09
N PRO A 75 -15.38 -1.67 7.28
CA PRO A 75 -14.89 -0.49 6.58
C PRO A 75 -14.31 0.53 7.57
N ILE A 76 -13.19 1.13 7.20
CA ILE A 76 -12.45 2.07 8.05
C ILE A 76 -12.61 3.48 7.50
N GLU A 77 -12.83 4.45 8.38
CA GLU A 77 -12.82 5.87 8.03
C GLU A 77 -11.45 6.26 7.45
N ASN A 78 -11.49 6.81 6.24
CA ASN A 78 -10.34 7.19 5.46
C ASN A 78 -10.77 8.34 4.54
N ASP A 79 -10.23 9.55 4.74
CA ASP A 79 -10.56 10.68 3.86
C ASP A 79 -10.02 10.42 2.45
N ILE A 80 -10.93 10.13 1.54
CA ILE A 80 -10.69 9.82 0.13
C ILE A 80 -11.51 10.74 -0.78
N SER A 81 -12.04 11.84 -0.26
CA SER A 81 -12.93 12.77 -0.96
C SER A 81 -12.31 13.37 -2.22
N GLY A 82 -10.98 13.45 -2.28
CA GLY A 82 -10.24 13.93 -3.44
C GLY A 82 -10.14 12.93 -4.61
N GLN A 83 -10.60 11.69 -4.44
CA GLN A 83 -10.59 10.57 -5.41
C GLN A 83 -9.20 10.13 -5.91
N GLY A 84 -8.18 10.97 -5.75
CA GLY A 84 -6.77 10.64 -5.89
C GLY A 84 -6.36 10.22 -7.32
N GLN A 85 -5.20 9.57 -7.38
CA GLN A 85 -4.71 8.88 -8.58
C GLN A 85 -4.29 7.48 -8.17
N PHE A 86 -4.58 6.49 -9.01
CA PHE A 86 -4.18 5.10 -8.78
C PHE A 86 -2.82 4.83 -9.43
N HIS A 87 -1.84 4.49 -8.60
CA HIS A 87 -0.49 4.17 -9.05
C HIS A 87 -0.26 2.68 -8.86
N PHE A 88 -0.20 1.93 -9.96
CA PHE A 88 0.11 0.50 -9.94
C PHE A 88 1.58 0.29 -10.27
N GLY A 89 2.39 0.05 -9.24
CA GLY A 89 3.81 -0.17 -9.42
C GLY A 89 4.57 -0.17 -8.10
N VAL A 90 5.88 -0.03 -8.21
CA VAL A 90 6.79 -0.01 -7.07
C VAL A 90 7.55 1.30 -7.09
N LEU A 91 7.45 2.06 -6.00
CA LEU A 91 8.31 3.20 -5.76
C LEU A 91 9.28 2.85 -4.63
N LYS A 92 10.55 2.64 -4.97
CA LYS A 92 11.62 2.43 -3.99
C LYS A 92 12.28 3.77 -3.68
N LYS A 93 12.15 4.21 -2.43
CA LYS A 93 12.84 5.41 -1.94
C LYS A 93 14.27 5.07 -1.52
N SER A 94 15.21 5.95 -1.84
CA SER A 94 16.60 5.89 -1.38
C SER A 94 16.68 6.07 0.15
N ILE A 95 17.73 5.54 0.77
CA ILE A 95 18.00 5.70 2.22
C ILE A 95 19.27 6.50 2.47
N ASN A 96 19.50 6.97 3.69
CA ASN A 96 20.77 7.57 4.14
C ASN A 96 21.30 8.75 3.31
N GLY A 97 20.42 9.53 2.67
CA GLY A 97 20.80 10.79 1.98
C GLY A 97 20.53 12.03 2.82
N THR A 98 21.05 13.18 2.39
CA THR A 98 20.76 14.51 2.96
C THR A 98 20.17 15.44 1.91
N GLY A 99 19.16 16.23 2.26
CA GLY A 99 18.49 17.11 1.31
C GLY A 99 17.62 16.33 0.31
N ASP A 100 17.88 16.48 -0.99
CA ASP A 100 17.15 15.76 -2.04
C ASP A 100 17.59 14.29 -2.10
N LEU A 101 16.82 13.43 -1.43
CA LEU A 101 17.04 11.99 -1.36
C LEU A 101 17.06 11.31 -2.75
N THR A 102 16.43 11.90 -3.77
CA THR A 102 16.45 11.34 -5.13
C THR A 102 17.82 11.49 -5.82
N LYS A 103 18.69 12.34 -5.26
CA LYS A 103 20.02 12.64 -5.78
C LYS A 103 21.14 12.22 -4.84
N SER A 104 20.93 12.35 -3.54
CA SER A 104 21.94 12.09 -2.51
C SER A 104 21.74 10.79 -1.74
N GLY A 105 20.64 10.09 -1.98
CA GLY A 105 20.31 8.85 -1.28
C GLY A 105 21.08 7.65 -1.83
N PHE A 106 21.24 6.67 -0.95
CA PHE A 106 21.86 5.38 -1.24
C PHE A 106 20.80 4.38 -1.74
N HIS A 107 21.18 3.64 -2.78
CA HIS A 107 20.54 2.39 -3.20
C HIS A 107 21.61 1.31 -3.21
N GLU A 108 21.26 0.12 -2.72
CA GLU A 108 22.14 -1.03 -2.80
C GLU A 108 22.42 -1.40 -4.26
N SER A 109 23.68 -1.67 -4.58
CA SER A 109 24.14 -2.00 -5.94
C SER A 109 24.26 -3.51 -6.14
N GLY A 110 24.16 -3.97 -7.39
CA GLY A 110 24.37 -5.37 -7.75
C GLY A 110 23.24 -6.32 -7.33
N ILE A 111 22.08 -5.80 -6.95
CA ILE A 111 20.90 -6.61 -6.61
C ILE A 111 19.92 -6.69 -7.77
N ASN A 112 19.22 -7.82 -7.85
CA ASN A 112 18.10 -8.02 -8.76
C ASN A 112 16.81 -7.99 -7.92
N GLU A 113 16.04 -6.92 -8.06
CA GLU A 113 14.73 -6.79 -7.41
C GLU A 113 13.64 -6.95 -8.45
N GLY A 114 12.60 -7.73 -8.12
CA GLY A 114 11.46 -7.96 -8.99
C GLY A 114 10.18 -8.06 -8.18
N ILE A 115 9.12 -7.46 -8.70
CA ILE A 115 7.75 -7.65 -8.19
C ILE A 115 6.91 -8.09 -9.38
N VAL A 116 6.17 -9.18 -9.19
CA VAL A 116 5.24 -9.71 -10.19
C VAL A 116 3.84 -9.24 -9.82
N PHE A 117 3.19 -8.56 -10.75
CA PHE A 117 1.80 -8.17 -10.65
C PHE A 117 0.96 -9.02 -11.59
N GLY A 118 -0.28 -9.29 -11.19
CA GLY A 118 -1.25 -9.99 -12.03
C GLY A 118 -2.66 -9.47 -11.72
N SER A 119 -3.54 -9.58 -12.71
CA SER A 119 -4.97 -9.29 -12.58
C SER A 119 -5.28 -7.96 -11.89
N ILE A 120 -4.70 -6.87 -12.41
CA ILE A 120 -5.00 -5.51 -11.95
C ILE A 120 -6.22 -5.01 -12.73
N PHE A 121 -7.26 -4.62 -12.00
CA PHE A 121 -8.46 -4.00 -12.56
C PHE A 121 -9.11 -3.10 -11.52
N GLU A 122 -10.02 -2.26 -12.00
CA GLU A 122 -10.94 -1.45 -11.21
C GLU A 122 -12.36 -1.78 -11.68
N GLU A 123 -13.30 -1.87 -10.76
CA GLU A 123 -14.69 -2.20 -11.05
C GLU A 123 -15.63 -1.20 -10.36
N ASP A 124 -16.82 -1.01 -10.95
CA ASP A 124 -17.90 -0.26 -10.32
C ASP A 124 -18.73 -1.23 -9.45
N SER A 125 -18.71 -0.99 -8.14
CA SER A 125 -19.44 -1.79 -7.15
C SER A 125 -20.69 -1.10 -6.61
N VAL A 126 -21.20 -0.04 -7.25
CA VAL A 126 -22.37 0.72 -6.76
C VAL A 126 -23.61 -0.16 -6.55
N ASP A 127 -23.81 -1.18 -7.39
CA ASP A 127 -24.93 -2.13 -7.28
C ASP A 127 -24.67 -3.29 -6.29
N GLY A 128 -23.60 -3.19 -5.49
CA GLY A 128 -23.23 -4.18 -4.47
C GLY A 128 -22.46 -5.39 -5.01
N CYS A 129 -22.09 -5.40 -6.28
CA CYS A 129 -21.22 -6.43 -6.86
C CYS A 129 -19.76 -6.13 -6.51
N VAL A 130 -19.10 -7.06 -5.80
CA VAL A 130 -17.66 -7.03 -5.53
C VAL A 130 -17.08 -8.36 -5.99
N THR A 131 -16.12 -8.32 -6.92
CA THR A 131 -15.43 -9.50 -7.41
C THR A 131 -14.49 -10.03 -6.32
N LEU A 132 -14.89 -11.14 -5.71
CA LEU A 132 -14.10 -11.80 -4.65
C LEU A 132 -13.21 -12.93 -5.17
N SER A 133 -13.37 -13.34 -6.43
CA SER A 133 -12.55 -14.35 -7.08
C SER A 133 -12.59 -14.14 -8.59
N LEU A 134 -11.48 -14.48 -9.26
CA LEU A 134 -11.39 -14.58 -10.72
C LEU A 134 -11.48 -16.03 -11.17
#